data_AF-A0A957CR53-F1
#
_entry.id   AF-A0A957CR53-F1
#
_cell.length_a   1.000
_cell.length_b   1.000
_cell.length_c   1.000
_cell.angle_alpha   90.00
_cell.angle_beta   90.00
_cell.angle_gamma   90.00
#
_symmetry.space_group_name_H-M   'P 1'
#
loop_
_entity.id
_entity.type
_entity.pdbx_description
1 polymer ?
#
loop_
_entity_poly.entity_id
_entity_poly.type
_entity_poly.pdbx_seq_one_letter_code
_entity_poly.pdbx_strand_id
1 'polypeptide(L)'
;TVTLQISYPNGTVITLATVSDANGFYEFGNLLLDEDFNGDGSGAEPTYTITALPPDSHVPTQTDINSNANDGEDSDDPFGTPAQPVQGISDTTPQSDPNDDGVHAAIDFGFHTPLRVGNRIWYDLDDDSSFDPGEGETGIPGVMLSLLDAGGNPLLDIRTGLPITAVSGITGTYAFPRVSAGDLIVRVDPSNFDAPGDALYGFLSSDSDTTPDPVTDPDDDLDNDDNGVNILNPVPGGIQSLVLTVLPATEPTTDDGEDGLIPNDDSNLTVDFGFFEQLTLGNRVWFDADNDGSIGGIESGVGPGLVMELLDQNGAPIPDPITSLPITGTTDANGFYQFSYLFPGEYRVRIAALNFQSGGLLEGFVSSTGVVDPDDDTDSDDNGNDTADPTLTGIFSDPVTLAYDAETLSDQDGDGNDNTNLTIDFGVLLDPTAVTLIQFTATGLGGRDVRVVWETAVEQDNYAFRLVRSQSDDISTADWVYTEYATHPNGAVYTYQDTVPNNGTWYYWLIDVDTHGKTTAHGPAAVTVSGQYTLFLPMAVSP
;
A
#
# COMPACT_ATOMS: atom_id res chain seq x y z
N THR A 1 -4.89 0.89 -50.58
CA THR A 1 -4.56 -0.08 -51.65
C THR A 1 -5.70 -1.05 -51.75
N VAL A 2 -6.14 -1.39 -52.96
CA VAL A 2 -7.18 -2.39 -53.18
C VAL A 2 -6.53 -3.65 -53.77
N THR A 3 -6.91 -4.80 -53.26
CA THR A 3 -6.36 -6.11 -53.63
C THR A 3 -7.49 -7.00 -54.13
N LEU A 4 -7.26 -7.72 -55.22
CA LEU A 4 -8.13 -8.76 -55.73
C LEU A 4 -7.43 -10.11 -55.60
N GLN A 5 -8.04 -11.02 -54.84
CA GLN A 5 -7.62 -12.41 -54.75
C GLN A 5 -8.50 -13.28 -55.65
N ILE A 6 -7.88 -14.12 -56.48
CA ILE A 6 -8.54 -15.10 -57.34
C ILE A 6 -8.10 -16.49 -56.88
N SER A 7 -9.03 -17.28 -56.36
CA SER A 7 -8.78 -18.64 -55.88
C SER A 7 -9.35 -19.65 -56.87
N TYR A 8 -8.48 -20.40 -57.55
CA TYR A 8 -8.87 -21.40 -58.55
C TYR A 8 -9.19 -22.75 -57.90
N PRO A 9 -10.08 -23.56 -58.51
CA PRO A 9 -10.43 -24.91 -58.03
C PRO A 9 -9.25 -25.87 -57.83
N ASN A 10 -8.16 -25.66 -58.56
CA ASN A 10 -6.95 -26.46 -58.47
C ASN A 10 -6.04 -26.09 -57.28
N GLY A 11 -6.47 -25.13 -56.44
CA GLY A 11 -5.73 -24.62 -55.29
C GLY A 11 -4.75 -23.48 -55.61
N THR A 12 -4.66 -23.05 -56.87
CA THR A 12 -3.83 -21.89 -57.25
C THR A 12 -4.51 -20.61 -56.77
N VAL A 13 -3.73 -19.70 -56.19
CA VAL A 13 -4.21 -18.37 -55.78
C VAL A 13 -3.39 -17.30 -56.51
N ILE A 14 -4.08 -16.36 -57.15
CA ILE A 14 -3.49 -15.17 -57.76
C ILE A 14 -3.92 -13.95 -56.97
N THR A 15 -2.98 -13.05 -56.66
CA THR A 15 -3.26 -11.79 -55.97
C THR A 15 -2.83 -10.64 -56.87
N LEU A 16 -3.76 -9.76 -57.18
CA LEU A 16 -3.55 -8.52 -57.91
C LEU A 16 -3.74 -7.34 -56.96
N ALA A 17 -2.98 -6.28 -57.13
CA ALA A 17 -3.13 -5.07 -56.32
C ALA A 17 -3.14 -3.83 -57.22
N THR A 18 -3.96 -2.86 -56.85
CA THR A 18 -4.03 -1.54 -57.48
C THR A 18 -4.15 -0.46 -56.42
N VAL A 19 -3.95 0.79 -56.82
CA VAL A 19 -4.16 1.97 -55.96
C VAL A 19 -5.31 2.75 -56.57
N SER A 20 -6.25 3.17 -55.74
CA SER A 20 -7.32 4.05 -56.18
C SER A 20 -6.76 5.38 -56.69
N ASP A 21 -7.48 6.01 -57.61
CA ASP A 21 -7.14 7.34 -58.08
C ASP A 21 -7.50 8.43 -57.04
N ALA A 22 -7.27 9.69 -57.38
CA ALA A 22 -7.56 10.82 -56.49
C ALA A 22 -9.04 10.99 -56.13
N ASN A 23 -9.95 10.33 -56.87
CA ASN A 23 -11.39 10.35 -56.63
C ASN A 23 -11.86 9.03 -55.99
N GLY A 24 -10.95 8.10 -55.65
CA GLY A 24 -11.29 6.83 -55.02
C GLY A 24 -11.56 5.67 -55.99
N PHE A 25 -11.55 5.88 -57.31
CA PHE A 25 -11.85 4.83 -58.28
C PHE A 25 -10.69 3.84 -58.43
N TYR A 26 -11.01 2.55 -58.55
CA TYR A 26 -10.04 1.48 -58.77
C TYR A 26 -10.55 0.51 -59.84
N GLU A 27 -9.63 -0.15 -60.56
CA GLU A 27 -9.99 -1.14 -61.57
C GLU A 27 -9.02 -2.33 -61.56
N PHE A 28 -9.56 -3.51 -61.84
CA PHE A 28 -8.79 -4.71 -62.15
C PHE A 28 -9.09 -5.15 -63.57
N GLY A 29 -8.27 -4.71 -64.52
CA GLY A 29 -8.39 -5.08 -65.93
C GLY A 29 -7.68 -6.40 -66.29
N ASN A 30 -8.01 -6.95 -67.46
CA ASN A 30 -7.39 -8.17 -68.02
C ASN A 30 -7.45 -9.39 -67.10
N LEU A 31 -8.51 -9.50 -66.30
CA LEU A 31 -8.80 -10.70 -65.54
C LEU A 31 -9.06 -11.83 -66.54
N LEU A 32 -8.10 -12.75 -66.65
CA LEU A 32 -8.22 -13.92 -67.51
C LEU A 32 -9.36 -14.78 -66.97
N LEU A 33 -10.56 -14.62 -67.53
CA LEU A 33 -11.46 -15.75 -67.68
C LEU A 33 -10.71 -16.74 -68.55
N ASP A 34 -10.12 -17.74 -67.90
CA ASP A 34 -9.72 -18.97 -68.57
C ASP A 34 -10.93 -19.44 -69.38
N GLU A 35 -10.69 -19.83 -70.64
CA GLU A 35 -11.74 -20.24 -71.59
C GLU A 35 -12.53 -21.46 -71.09
N ASP A 36 -12.02 -22.12 -70.04
CA ASP A 36 -12.63 -23.23 -69.31
C ASP A 36 -13.67 -22.82 -68.24
N PHE A 37 -13.77 -21.53 -67.84
CA PHE A 37 -14.77 -21.05 -66.87
C PHE A 37 -15.71 -20.02 -67.50
N ASN A 38 -17.00 -20.31 -67.54
CA ASN A 38 -18.01 -19.52 -68.26
C ASN A 38 -18.72 -18.49 -67.36
N GLY A 39 -18.46 -18.48 -66.05
CA GLY A 39 -19.01 -17.50 -65.11
C GLY A 39 -20.52 -17.64 -64.93
N ASP A 40 -21.08 -18.84 -65.14
CA ASP A 40 -22.51 -19.12 -65.01
C ASP A 40 -22.90 -19.62 -63.62
N GLY A 41 -21.93 -19.73 -62.71
CA GLY A 41 -22.14 -20.17 -61.33
C GLY A 41 -22.27 -21.68 -61.17
N SER A 42 -21.95 -22.49 -62.20
CA SER A 42 -22.05 -23.95 -62.17
C SER A 42 -20.69 -24.65 -62.28
N GLY A 43 -20.47 -25.68 -61.44
CA GLY A 43 -19.21 -26.43 -61.41
C GLY A 43 -18.17 -25.85 -60.45
N ALA A 44 -16.90 -26.25 -60.61
CA ALA A 44 -15.81 -25.69 -59.82
C ALA A 44 -15.26 -24.48 -60.58
N GLU A 45 -15.69 -23.28 -60.19
CA GLU A 45 -15.26 -22.00 -60.76
C GLU A 45 -14.28 -21.28 -59.82
N PRO A 46 -13.43 -20.36 -60.33
CA PRO A 46 -12.62 -19.51 -59.48
C PRO A 46 -13.49 -18.55 -58.66
N THR A 47 -13.10 -18.30 -57.40
CA THR A 47 -13.73 -17.29 -56.54
C THR A 47 -12.89 -16.02 -56.52
N TYR A 48 -13.56 -14.87 -56.50
CA TYR A 48 -12.94 -13.54 -56.53
C TYR A 48 -13.30 -12.83 -55.23
N THR A 49 -12.30 -12.29 -54.54
CA THR A 49 -12.48 -11.56 -53.30
C THR A 49 -11.68 -10.27 -53.36
N ILE A 50 -12.37 -9.14 -53.19
CA ILE A 50 -11.76 -7.82 -53.13
C ILE A 50 -11.56 -7.44 -51.67
N THR A 51 -10.39 -6.89 -51.36
CA THR A 51 -10.09 -6.29 -50.06
C THR A 51 -9.51 -4.90 -50.26
N ALA A 52 -9.82 -3.97 -49.38
CA ALA A 52 -9.27 -2.63 -49.36
C ALA A 52 -8.64 -2.37 -48.01
N LEU A 53 -7.31 -2.25 -47.97
CA LEU A 53 -6.64 -1.85 -46.74
C LEU A 53 -6.89 -0.36 -46.51
N PRO A 54 -7.49 0.04 -45.36
CA PRO A 54 -7.64 1.44 -45.01
C PRO A 54 -6.27 2.13 -44.97
N PRO A 55 -6.18 3.43 -45.32
CA PRO A 55 -5.01 4.23 -45.02
C PRO A 55 -4.60 4.10 -43.55
N ASP A 56 -3.31 4.24 -43.24
CA ASP A 56 -2.80 4.15 -41.85
C ASP A 56 -3.52 5.12 -40.90
N SER A 57 -4.00 6.25 -41.41
CA SER A 57 -4.72 7.28 -40.68
C SER A 57 -6.25 7.11 -40.65
N HIS A 58 -6.80 5.98 -41.11
CA HIS A 58 -8.24 5.77 -41.23
C HIS A 58 -8.68 4.40 -40.72
N VAL A 59 -9.98 4.28 -40.44
CA VAL A 59 -10.71 3.04 -40.17
C VAL A 59 -11.91 2.91 -41.11
N PRO A 60 -12.37 1.68 -41.41
CA PRO A 60 -13.59 1.45 -42.17
C PRO A 60 -14.81 2.15 -41.58
N THR A 61 -15.68 2.69 -42.44
CA THR A 61 -17.04 3.04 -42.02
C THR A 61 -17.83 1.76 -41.70
N GLN A 62 -18.94 1.90 -40.96
CA GLN A 62 -19.85 0.79 -40.72
C GLN A 62 -20.40 0.26 -42.07
N THR A 63 -20.31 -1.06 -42.25
CA THR A 63 -20.95 -1.77 -43.37
C THR A 63 -22.45 -1.88 -43.08
N ASP A 64 -23.30 -1.46 -44.02
CA ASP A 64 -24.77 -1.46 -43.89
C ASP A 64 -25.32 -0.57 -42.74
N ILE A 65 -25.21 0.75 -42.94
CA ILE A 65 -25.62 1.80 -41.98
C ILE A 65 -27.12 1.71 -41.60
N ASN A 66 -27.95 1.09 -42.43
CA ASN A 66 -29.41 1.13 -42.29
C ASN A 66 -30.07 -0.27 -42.14
N SER A 67 -29.26 -1.33 -42.11
CA SER A 67 -29.68 -2.74 -42.01
C SER A 67 -30.67 -3.16 -43.09
N ASN A 68 -30.51 -2.63 -44.30
CA ASN A 68 -31.37 -2.90 -45.44
C ASN A 68 -30.57 -3.63 -46.56
N ALA A 69 -31.22 -4.03 -47.65
CA ALA A 69 -30.58 -4.84 -48.69
C ALA A 69 -30.07 -3.99 -49.87
N ASN A 70 -29.71 -2.73 -49.63
CA ASN A 70 -29.31 -1.75 -50.63
C ASN A 70 -27.79 -1.62 -50.70
N ASP A 71 -27.08 -2.75 -50.78
CA ASP A 71 -25.62 -2.89 -50.80
C ASP A 71 -24.87 -2.00 -51.84
N GLY A 72 -25.57 -1.30 -52.74
CA GLY A 72 -24.98 -0.28 -53.62
C GLY A 72 -24.97 1.14 -53.05
N GLU A 73 -25.69 1.43 -51.97
CA GLU A 73 -25.76 2.74 -51.31
C GLU A 73 -24.96 2.81 -49.99
N ASP A 74 -24.38 1.70 -49.55
CA ASP A 74 -23.53 1.60 -48.38
C ASP A 74 -22.15 1.03 -48.74
N SER A 75 -21.23 1.05 -47.78
CA SER A 75 -19.88 0.53 -47.99
C SER A 75 -19.80 -0.96 -47.74
N ASP A 76 -19.08 -1.66 -48.61
CA ASP A 76 -18.80 -3.08 -48.49
C ASP A 76 -17.72 -3.37 -47.42
N ASP A 77 -17.60 -4.65 -47.02
CA ASP A 77 -16.58 -5.12 -46.10
C ASP A 77 -15.17 -5.00 -46.73
N PRO A 78 -14.32 -4.08 -46.24
CA PRO A 78 -12.98 -3.89 -46.79
C PRO A 78 -12.04 -5.06 -46.51
N PHE A 79 -12.39 -5.99 -45.61
CA PHE A 79 -11.59 -7.16 -45.28
C PHE A 79 -11.94 -8.39 -46.13
N GLY A 80 -12.98 -8.33 -46.95
CA GLY A 80 -13.30 -9.42 -47.87
C GLY A 80 -14.69 -9.36 -48.49
N THR A 81 -14.79 -8.72 -49.65
CA THR A 81 -16.03 -8.66 -50.41
C THR A 81 -16.00 -9.62 -51.61
N PRO A 82 -16.95 -10.58 -51.72
CA PRO A 82 -17.07 -11.43 -52.89
C PRO A 82 -17.37 -10.62 -54.14
N ALA A 83 -16.57 -10.80 -55.19
CA ALA A 83 -16.76 -10.14 -56.48
C ALA A 83 -17.14 -11.16 -57.56
N GLN A 84 -17.78 -10.69 -58.63
CA GLN A 84 -18.10 -11.49 -59.80
C GLN A 84 -17.49 -10.85 -61.05
N PRO A 85 -16.60 -11.55 -61.79
CA PRO A 85 -16.09 -11.04 -63.06
C PRO A 85 -17.21 -11.08 -64.10
N VAL A 86 -17.30 -10.05 -64.95
CA VAL A 86 -18.26 -10.01 -66.05
C VAL A 86 -17.56 -9.92 -67.39
N GLN A 87 -17.83 -10.88 -68.29
CA GLN A 87 -17.18 -10.94 -69.60
C GLN A 87 -17.66 -9.81 -70.52
N GLY A 88 -16.71 -9.09 -71.14
CA GLY A 88 -16.99 -8.16 -72.25
C GLY A 88 -17.61 -6.82 -71.85
N ILE A 89 -17.73 -6.53 -70.55
CA ILE A 89 -18.10 -5.20 -70.06
C ILE A 89 -16.85 -4.32 -70.01
N SER A 90 -16.98 -3.11 -70.57
CA SER A 90 -15.94 -2.08 -70.58
C SER A 90 -16.48 -0.71 -70.18
N ASP A 91 -17.78 -0.62 -69.90
CA ASP A 91 -18.41 0.58 -69.37
C ASP A 91 -18.60 0.40 -67.87
N THR A 92 -17.72 1.03 -67.11
CA THR A 92 -17.73 1.07 -65.64
C THR A 92 -18.12 2.46 -65.15
N THR A 93 -18.80 3.25 -65.99
CA THR A 93 -19.22 4.60 -65.60
C THR A 93 -20.29 4.53 -64.51
N PRO A 94 -20.06 5.11 -63.32
CA PRO A 94 -21.06 5.12 -62.26
C PRO A 94 -22.34 5.81 -62.72
N GLN A 95 -23.48 5.21 -62.44
CA GLN A 95 -24.79 5.81 -62.64
C GLN A 95 -25.05 6.88 -61.57
N SER A 96 -26.08 7.71 -61.79
CA SER A 96 -26.46 8.74 -60.83
C SER A 96 -27.12 8.18 -59.56
N ASP A 97 -27.73 7.01 -59.67
CA ASP A 97 -28.27 6.23 -58.55
C ASP A 97 -27.44 4.94 -58.48
N PRO A 98 -26.69 4.70 -57.39
CA PRO A 98 -25.89 3.49 -57.25
C PRO A 98 -26.68 2.18 -57.34
N ASN A 99 -27.99 2.18 -57.09
CA ASN A 99 -28.83 1.01 -57.28
C ASN A 99 -29.06 0.64 -58.76
N ASP A 100 -28.81 1.58 -59.67
CA ASP A 100 -28.86 1.35 -61.11
C ASP A 100 -27.51 0.85 -61.66
N ASP A 101 -26.45 0.87 -60.85
CA ASP A 101 -25.15 0.29 -61.21
C ASP A 101 -25.23 -1.23 -61.29
N GLY A 102 -24.50 -1.81 -62.26
CA GLY A 102 -24.30 -3.25 -62.25
C GLY A 102 -23.45 -3.67 -61.05
N VAL A 103 -23.59 -4.92 -60.60
CA VAL A 103 -22.83 -5.51 -59.46
C VAL A 103 -21.30 -5.26 -59.53
N HIS A 104 -20.75 -4.99 -60.72
CA HIS A 104 -19.33 -4.71 -60.94
C HIS A 104 -18.89 -3.27 -60.62
N ALA A 105 -19.83 -2.33 -60.46
CA ALA A 105 -19.57 -0.92 -60.16
C ALA A 105 -20.09 -0.50 -58.78
N ALA A 106 -20.79 -1.40 -58.07
CA ALA A 106 -21.35 -1.15 -56.75
C ALA A 106 -20.38 -1.47 -55.59
N ILE A 107 -19.20 -2.06 -55.86
CA ILE A 107 -18.26 -2.42 -54.78
C ILE A 107 -17.45 -1.20 -54.35
N ASP A 108 -17.75 -0.64 -53.19
CA ASP A 108 -17.07 0.52 -52.64
C ASP A 108 -16.66 0.34 -51.18
N PHE A 109 -15.74 1.20 -50.72
CA PHE A 109 -15.20 1.12 -49.36
C PHE A 109 -15.09 2.51 -48.76
N GLY A 110 -15.87 2.78 -47.72
CA GLY A 110 -15.81 3.99 -46.92
C GLY A 110 -14.75 3.90 -45.83
N PHE A 111 -14.01 5.00 -45.64
CA PHE A 111 -13.02 5.14 -44.58
C PHE A 111 -13.15 6.51 -43.92
N HIS A 112 -13.06 6.59 -42.60
CA HIS A 112 -13.07 7.83 -41.83
C HIS A 112 -11.88 7.94 -40.88
N THR A 113 -11.64 9.15 -40.37
CA THR A 113 -10.63 9.39 -39.33
C THR A 113 -10.99 8.60 -38.08
N PRO A 114 -10.06 7.84 -37.50
CA PRO A 114 -10.34 7.06 -36.32
C PRO A 114 -10.50 7.94 -35.09
N LEU A 115 -11.18 7.39 -34.09
CA LEU A 115 -11.19 7.97 -32.76
C LEU A 115 -9.87 7.73 -32.03
N ARG A 116 -9.64 8.52 -30.99
CA ARG A 116 -8.49 8.40 -30.08
C ARG A 116 -8.94 8.55 -28.65
N VAL A 117 -8.24 7.86 -27.75
CA VAL A 117 -8.43 7.94 -26.30
C VAL A 117 -7.04 8.12 -25.65
N GLY A 118 -6.92 9.04 -24.71
CA GLY A 118 -5.70 9.36 -23.93
C GLY A 118 -6.11 9.95 -22.57
N ASN A 119 -5.22 10.47 -21.72
CA ASN A 119 -3.99 11.16 -22.09
C ASN A 119 -2.83 10.97 -21.10
N ARG A 120 -2.98 11.18 -19.79
CA ARG A 120 -1.85 11.36 -18.87
C ARG A 120 -1.78 10.31 -17.77
N ILE A 121 -0.55 10.05 -17.32
CA ILE A 121 -0.26 9.33 -16.08
C ILE A 121 0.77 10.14 -15.31
N TRP A 122 0.52 10.48 -14.04
CA TRP A 122 1.40 11.34 -13.25
C TRP A 122 1.61 10.83 -11.83
N TYR A 123 2.69 11.33 -11.21
CA TYR A 123 2.91 11.26 -9.78
C TYR A 123 2.04 12.32 -9.11
N ASP A 124 0.95 11.86 -8.48
CA ASP A 124 0.09 12.68 -7.64
C ASP A 124 0.76 12.81 -6.28
N LEU A 125 1.35 13.97 -6.00
CA LEU A 125 2.25 14.14 -4.87
C LEU A 125 1.53 14.56 -3.59
N ASP A 126 0.28 15.02 -3.66
CA ASP A 126 -0.52 15.38 -2.50
C ASP A 126 -1.82 14.58 -2.39
N ASP A 127 -1.99 13.58 -3.27
CA ASP A 127 -3.14 12.68 -3.33
C ASP A 127 -4.43 13.48 -3.37
N ASP A 128 -4.52 14.48 -4.25
CA ASP A 128 -5.68 15.36 -4.40
C ASP A 128 -6.53 15.06 -5.65
N SER A 129 -6.09 14.08 -6.44
CA SER A 129 -6.72 13.58 -7.66
C SER A 129 -6.72 14.58 -8.81
N SER A 130 -5.84 15.57 -8.78
CA SER A 130 -5.63 16.52 -9.87
C SER A 130 -4.17 16.59 -10.30
N PHE A 131 -3.91 16.98 -11.55
CA PHE A 131 -2.54 17.18 -12.03
C PHE A 131 -2.12 18.65 -11.90
N ASP A 132 -1.21 18.91 -10.96
CA ASP A 132 -0.67 20.21 -10.59
C ASP A 132 0.84 20.33 -10.87
N PRO A 133 1.25 20.57 -12.14
CA PRO A 133 2.67 20.72 -12.48
C PRO A 133 3.33 21.96 -11.85
N GLY A 134 2.51 22.89 -11.32
CA GLY A 134 2.98 24.03 -10.55
C GLY A 134 3.51 23.66 -9.16
N GLU A 135 3.08 22.52 -8.63
CA GLU A 135 3.40 22.03 -7.28
C GLU A 135 4.52 20.97 -7.29
N GLY A 136 4.92 20.50 -8.47
CA GLY A 136 6.08 19.62 -8.65
C GLY A 136 5.76 18.30 -9.32
N GLU A 137 4.48 18.04 -9.57
CA GLU A 137 4.01 16.81 -10.19
C GLU A 137 4.56 16.61 -11.59
N THR A 138 4.88 15.35 -11.90
CA THR A 138 5.46 14.98 -13.19
C THR A 138 4.87 13.69 -13.73
N GLY A 139 4.88 13.55 -15.06
CA GLY A 139 4.34 12.36 -15.70
C GLY A 139 5.20 11.10 -15.51
N ILE A 140 4.55 9.94 -15.40
CA ILE A 140 5.19 8.65 -15.18
C ILE A 140 5.45 7.94 -16.52
N PRO A 141 6.70 7.70 -16.92
CA PRO A 141 7.01 7.08 -18.21
C PRO A 141 7.00 5.56 -18.18
N GLY A 142 6.71 4.94 -19.33
CA GLY A 142 6.87 3.50 -19.52
C GLY A 142 5.74 2.64 -18.93
N VAL A 143 4.65 3.25 -18.48
CA VAL A 143 3.48 2.55 -17.96
C VAL A 143 2.72 1.91 -19.12
N MET A 144 2.45 0.61 -19.02
CA MET A 144 1.69 -0.15 -20.03
C MET A 144 0.18 0.01 -19.79
N LEU A 145 -0.59 0.28 -20.85
CA LEU A 145 -2.04 0.37 -20.80
C LEU A 145 -2.70 -0.49 -21.87
N SER A 146 -3.89 -0.97 -21.55
CA SER A 146 -4.77 -1.71 -22.44
C SER A 146 -6.12 -1.01 -22.58
N LEU A 147 -6.68 -1.00 -23.79
CA LEU A 147 -8.03 -0.52 -24.05
C LEU A 147 -9.00 -1.72 -24.10
N LEU A 148 -10.10 -1.64 -23.36
CA LEU A 148 -11.09 -2.71 -23.23
C LEU A 148 -12.46 -2.26 -23.73
N ASP A 149 -13.31 -3.22 -24.11
CA ASP A 149 -14.75 -2.99 -24.29
C ASP A 149 -15.47 -2.86 -22.93
N ALA A 150 -16.72 -2.41 -22.94
CA ALA A 150 -17.57 -2.34 -21.73
C ALA A 150 -17.78 -3.69 -21.01
N GLY A 151 -17.46 -4.82 -21.65
CA GLY A 151 -17.47 -6.15 -21.04
C GLY A 151 -16.15 -6.53 -20.37
N GLY A 152 -15.13 -5.66 -20.42
CA GLY A 152 -13.78 -5.90 -19.90
C GLY A 152 -12.89 -6.75 -20.80
N ASN A 153 -13.27 -7.02 -22.05
CA ASN A 153 -12.44 -7.76 -23.00
C ASN A 153 -11.49 -6.80 -23.74
N PRO A 154 -10.28 -7.22 -24.14
CA PRO A 154 -9.39 -6.37 -24.92
C PRO A 154 -10.04 -5.91 -26.22
N LEU A 155 -10.07 -4.59 -26.45
CA LEU A 155 -10.50 -4.02 -27.71
C LEU A 155 -9.45 -4.34 -28.79
N LEU A 156 -9.90 -4.84 -29.94
CA LEU A 156 -8.99 -5.28 -31.01
C LEU A 156 -8.87 -4.21 -32.09
N ASP A 157 -7.64 -3.94 -32.54
CA ASP A 157 -7.38 -3.11 -33.71
C ASP A 157 -7.96 -3.79 -34.95
N ILE A 158 -8.86 -3.11 -35.65
CA ILE A 158 -9.61 -3.67 -36.77
C ILE A 158 -8.73 -4.13 -37.95
N ARG A 159 -7.50 -3.61 -38.08
CA ARG A 159 -6.57 -3.98 -39.15
C ARG A 159 -5.66 -5.14 -38.77
N THR A 160 -5.26 -5.22 -37.50
CA THR A 160 -4.28 -6.24 -37.05
C THR A 160 -4.94 -7.43 -36.35
N GLY A 161 -6.15 -7.24 -35.81
CA GLY A 161 -6.82 -8.20 -34.94
C GLY A 161 -6.14 -8.40 -33.59
N LEU A 162 -5.22 -7.52 -33.20
CA LEU A 162 -4.50 -7.57 -31.94
C LEU A 162 -5.10 -6.57 -30.93
N PRO A 163 -4.95 -6.81 -29.61
CA PRO A 163 -5.33 -5.84 -28.59
C PRO A 163 -4.70 -4.47 -28.83
N ILE A 164 -5.49 -3.41 -28.64
CA ILE A 164 -4.99 -2.03 -28.64
C ILE A 164 -4.36 -1.75 -27.28
N THR A 165 -3.08 -1.42 -27.29
CA THR A 165 -2.29 -1.07 -26.10
C THR A 165 -1.55 0.24 -26.30
N ALA A 166 -1.22 0.92 -25.21
CA ALA A 166 -0.40 2.13 -25.20
C ALA A 166 0.72 2.01 -24.16
N VAL A 167 1.74 2.85 -24.30
CA VAL A 167 2.80 3.01 -23.29
C VAL A 167 3.00 4.50 -23.08
N SER A 168 3.00 4.94 -21.82
CA SER A 168 3.23 6.36 -21.51
C SER A 168 4.63 6.82 -21.92
N GLY A 169 4.70 8.01 -22.48
CA GLY A 169 5.93 8.68 -22.90
C GLY A 169 6.71 9.27 -21.73
N ILE A 170 7.82 9.96 -22.04
CA ILE A 170 8.69 10.61 -21.04
C ILE A 170 8.00 11.70 -20.20
N THR A 171 6.85 12.17 -20.66
CA THR A 171 6.01 13.20 -20.02
C THR A 171 4.77 12.59 -19.36
N GLY A 172 4.66 11.27 -19.27
CA GLY A 172 3.46 10.58 -18.75
C GLY A 172 2.31 10.46 -19.75
N THR A 173 2.39 11.12 -20.91
CA THR A 173 1.32 11.12 -21.91
C THR A 173 1.26 9.80 -22.70
N TYR A 174 0.07 9.30 -22.98
CA TYR A 174 -0.25 8.11 -23.75
C TYR A 174 -1.46 8.37 -24.66
N ALA A 175 -1.58 7.60 -25.74
CA ALA A 175 -2.78 7.63 -26.57
C ALA A 175 -2.99 6.27 -27.24
N PHE A 176 -4.24 5.82 -27.27
CA PHE A 176 -4.69 4.72 -28.09
C PHE A 176 -5.08 5.24 -29.48
N PRO A 177 -4.34 4.87 -30.54
CA PRO A 177 -4.72 5.23 -31.88
C PRO A 177 -5.79 4.25 -32.41
N ARG A 178 -6.57 4.69 -33.39
CA ARG A 178 -7.42 3.79 -34.20
C ARG A 178 -8.54 3.12 -33.39
N VAL A 179 -9.12 3.88 -32.47
CA VAL A 179 -10.22 3.46 -31.61
C VAL A 179 -11.53 3.44 -32.40
N SER A 180 -12.34 2.41 -32.16
CA SER A 180 -13.70 2.32 -32.71
C SER A 180 -14.68 2.94 -31.73
N ALA A 181 -15.76 3.56 -32.25
CA ALA A 181 -16.80 4.15 -31.41
C ALA A 181 -17.47 3.10 -30.51
N GLY A 182 -17.82 3.49 -29.29
CA GLY A 182 -18.53 2.65 -28.33
C GLY A 182 -18.15 2.95 -26.89
N ASP A 183 -18.64 2.08 -26.01
CA ASP A 183 -18.38 2.11 -24.57
C ASP A 183 -17.09 1.33 -24.26
N LEU A 184 -16.12 2.02 -23.68
CA LEU A 184 -14.74 1.56 -23.50
C LEU A 184 -14.29 1.70 -22.05
N ILE A 185 -13.23 0.99 -21.69
CA ILE A 185 -12.55 1.12 -20.40
C ILE A 185 -11.05 1.24 -20.69
N VAL A 186 -10.40 2.26 -20.12
CA VAL A 186 -8.94 2.34 -20.11
C VAL A 186 -8.42 1.59 -18.88
N ARG A 187 -7.43 0.73 -19.08
CA ARG A 187 -6.79 -0.01 -17.99
C ARG A 187 -5.30 0.25 -17.95
N VAL A 188 -4.80 0.71 -16.82
CA VAL A 188 -3.39 0.62 -16.44
C VAL A 188 -3.10 -0.82 -16.06
N ASP A 189 -2.24 -1.49 -16.84
CA ASP A 189 -2.11 -2.95 -16.76
C ASP A 189 -1.48 -3.41 -15.43
N PRO A 190 -1.91 -4.57 -14.87
CA PRO A 190 -1.40 -5.07 -13.59
C PRO A 190 0.10 -5.33 -13.57
N SER A 191 0.71 -5.57 -14.74
CA SER A 191 2.17 -5.77 -14.86
C SER A 191 3.00 -4.55 -14.46
N ASN A 192 2.39 -3.37 -14.32
CA ASN A 192 3.10 -2.20 -13.82
C ASN A 192 3.32 -2.25 -12.28
N PHE A 193 2.64 -3.17 -11.57
CA PHE A 193 2.60 -3.23 -10.10
C PHE A 193 3.21 -4.52 -9.53
N ASP A 194 3.68 -5.45 -10.37
CA ASP A 194 3.97 -6.83 -9.97
C ASP A 194 5.27 -6.98 -9.15
N ALA A 195 6.34 -6.26 -9.49
CA ALA A 195 7.66 -6.45 -8.90
C ALA A 195 8.50 -5.15 -8.80
N PRO A 196 9.49 -5.12 -7.87
CA PRO A 196 10.42 -4.00 -7.79
C PRO A 196 11.09 -3.70 -9.13
N GLY A 197 10.98 -2.45 -9.58
CA GLY A 197 11.49 -1.96 -10.86
C GLY A 197 10.43 -1.85 -11.97
N ASP A 198 9.21 -2.32 -11.74
CA ASP A 198 8.06 -1.97 -12.59
C ASP A 198 7.62 -0.52 -12.31
N ALA A 199 6.98 0.12 -13.30
CA ALA A 199 6.77 1.57 -13.32
C ALA A 199 5.92 2.12 -12.15
N LEU A 200 5.01 1.29 -11.62
CA LEU A 200 4.06 1.65 -10.56
C LEU A 200 4.15 0.69 -9.37
N TYR A 201 5.28 0.00 -9.20
CA TYR A 201 5.46 -0.88 -8.04
C TYR A 201 5.46 -0.04 -6.75
N GLY A 202 4.50 -0.31 -5.85
CA GLY A 202 4.33 0.42 -4.60
C GLY A 202 3.39 1.64 -4.68
N PHE A 203 2.87 1.95 -5.86
CA PHE A 203 1.96 3.06 -6.08
C PHE A 203 0.49 2.62 -6.00
N LEU A 204 -0.38 3.52 -5.57
CA LEU A 204 -1.84 3.39 -5.61
C LEU A 204 -2.45 4.47 -6.53
N SER A 205 -3.65 4.21 -7.04
CA SER A 205 -4.44 5.25 -7.71
C SER A 205 -4.83 6.30 -6.67
N SER A 206 -4.75 7.57 -7.07
CA SER A 206 -5.24 8.70 -6.27
C SER A 206 -6.68 8.51 -5.81
N ASP A 207 -7.03 8.98 -4.61
CA ASP A 207 -8.42 8.98 -4.15
C ASP A 207 -8.85 10.21 -3.32
N SER A 208 -8.07 11.29 -3.35
CA SER A 208 -8.33 12.56 -2.64
C SER A 208 -8.34 12.43 -1.11
N ASP A 209 -7.66 11.41 -0.55
CA ASP A 209 -7.75 10.99 0.87
C ASP A 209 -9.21 10.82 1.34
N THR A 210 -10.10 10.38 0.44
CA THR A 210 -11.50 10.17 0.76
C THR A 210 -11.93 8.72 0.59
N THR A 211 -12.46 8.14 1.67
CA THR A 211 -13.06 6.80 1.64
C THR A 211 -14.58 6.87 1.81
N PRO A 212 -15.39 6.38 0.83
CA PRO A 212 -15.00 5.77 -0.44
C PRO A 212 -14.55 6.78 -1.50
N ASP A 213 -13.56 6.37 -2.28
CA ASP A 213 -13.03 7.04 -3.47
C ASP A 213 -14.17 7.50 -4.42
N PRO A 214 -14.29 8.82 -4.69
CA PRO A 214 -15.20 9.36 -5.67
C PRO A 214 -14.58 9.32 -7.07
N VAL A 215 -14.31 8.12 -7.60
CA VAL A 215 -13.83 7.91 -8.98
C VAL A 215 -14.55 8.86 -9.94
N THR A 216 -13.79 9.75 -10.58
CA THR A 216 -14.38 10.70 -11.51
C THR A 216 -14.84 9.97 -12.77
N ASP A 217 -15.97 10.43 -13.31
CA ASP A 217 -16.59 9.81 -14.47
C ASP A 217 -15.87 10.34 -15.71
N PRO A 218 -15.16 9.50 -16.50
CA PRO A 218 -14.39 9.99 -17.64
C PRO A 218 -15.27 10.61 -18.74
N ASP A 219 -16.60 10.41 -18.71
CA ASP A 219 -17.56 11.11 -19.59
C ASP A 219 -17.88 12.55 -19.12
N ASP A 220 -17.30 13.03 -18.02
CA ASP A 220 -17.42 14.43 -17.61
C ASP A 220 -16.51 15.38 -18.42
N ASP A 221 -15.63 14.79 -19.25
CA ASP A 221 -14.65 15.45 -20.12
C ASP A 221 -13.79 16.48 -19.37
N LEU A 222 -13.61 16.30 -18.06
CA LEU A 222 -12.62 17.03 -17.30
C LEU A 222 -11.25 16.42 -17.60
N ASP A 223 -10.26 17.28 -17.78
CA ASP A 223 -8.88 16.94 -18.10
C ASP A 223 -8.03 17.28 -16.87
N ASN A 224 -6.95 16.52 -16.64
CA ASN A 224 -6.07 16.63 -15.48
C ASN A 224 -6.72 16.21 -14.15
N ASP A 225 -7.62 15.23 -14.17
CA ASP A 225 -8.21 14.59 -12.99
C ASP A 225 -8.04 13.07 -13.01
N ASP A 226 -8.02 12.42 -11.84
CA ASP A 226 -7.83 10.96 -11.77
C ASP A 226 -9.12 10.21 -12.10
N ASN A 227 -9.13 9.48 -13.21
CA ASN A 227 -10.25 8.62 -13.56
C ASN A 227 -10.04 7.16 -13.11
N GLY A 228 -8.98 6.88 -12.33
CA GLY A 228 -8.67 5.54 -11.86
C GLY A 228 -9.59 5.06 -10.73
N VAL A 229 -10.11 3.84 -10.84
CA VAL A 229 -10.80 3.19 -9.72
C VAL A 229 -9.76 2.70 -8.71
N ASN A 230 -9.72 3.29 -7.51
CA ASN A 230 -8.80 2.84 -6.47
C ASN A 230 -9.11 1.40 -6.04
N ILE A 231 -8.08 0.55 -6.11
CA ILE A 231 -8.08 -0.77 -5.50
C ILE A 231 -6.79 -0.95 -4.69
N LEU A 232 -6.94 -1.26 -3.38
CA LEU A 232 -5.84 -1.55 -2.46
C LEU A 232 -4.87 -2.65 -2.93
N ASN A 233 -5.29 -3.47 -3.90
CA ASN A 233 -4.41 -4.42 -4.58
C ASN A 233 -4.68 -4.39 -6.09
N PRO A 234 -3.83 -3.68 -6.87
CA PRO A 234 -3.93 -3.62 -8.32
C PRO A 234 -3.73 -4.97 -9.00
N VAL A 235 -3.10 -5.95 -8.35
CA VAL A 235 -2.82 -7.27 -8.94
C VAL A 235 -3.92 -8.27 -8.56
N PRO A 236 -4.56 -8.97 -9.53
CA PRO A 236 -4.20 -9.10 -10.95
C PRO A 236 -5.03 -8.23 -11.91
N GLY A 237 -5.81 -7.26 -11.41
CA GLY A 237 -6.87 -6.58 -12.16
C GLY A 237 -6.44 -5.33 -12.95
N GLY A 238 -5.33 -4.70 -12.57
CA GLY A 238 -4.93 -3.35 -12.99
C GLY A 238 -5.84 -2.28 -12.37
N ILE A 239 -5.46 -1.01 -12.54
CA ILE A 239 -6.34 0.15 -12.28
C ILE A 239 -7.14 0.43 -13.56
N GLN A 240 -8.43 0.67 -13.44
CA GLN A 240 -9.35 0.84 -14.56
C GLN A 240 -10.13 2.13 -14.41
N SER A 241 -10.45 2.78 -15.53
CA SER A 241 -11.45 3.83 -15.54
C SER A 241 -12.86 3.29 -15.33
N LEU A 242 -13.83 4.17 -15.04
CA LEU A 242 -15.22 3.89 -15.36
C LEU A 242 -15.42 3.78 -16.88
N VAL A 243 -16.65 3.44 -17.30
CA VAL A 243 -16.97 3.31 -18.73
C VAL A 243 -16.96 4.69 -19.38
N LEU A 244 -16.14 4.86 -20.41
CA LEU A 244 -16.08 6.02 -21.29
C LEU A 244 -16.88 5.73 -22.57
N THR A 245 -17.80 6.61 -22.96
CA THR A 245 -18.52 6.52 -24.24
C THR A 245 -17.84 7.40 -25.29
N VAL A 246 -17.19 6.77 -26.27
CA VAL A 246 -16.50 7.49 -27.37
C VAL A 246 -17.31 7.43 -28.65
N LEU A 247 -17.62 8.58 -29.23
CA LEU A 247 -18.45 8.75 -30.43
C LEU A 247 -17.86 9.82 -31.38
N PRO A 248 -18.03 9.67 -32.70
CA PRO A 248 -17.55 10.68 -33.65
C PRO A 248 -18.25 12.02 -33.52
N ALA A 249 -17.50 13.10 -33.70
CA ALA A 249 -17.94 14.50 -33.66
C ALA A 249 -18.65 14.94 -32.35
N THR A 250 -18.37 14.26 -31.23
CA THR A 250 -18.95 14.59 -29.91
C THR A 250 -17.93 14.73 -28.81
N GLU A 251 -16.67 14.37 -29.06
CA GLU A 251 -15.61 14.43 -28.06
C GLU A 251 -15.20 15.88 -27.72
N PRO A 252 -14.57 16.10 -26.55
CA PRO A 252 -14.07 17.41 -26.18
C PRO A 252 -13.11 18.00 -27.24
N THR A 253 -13.07 19.33 -27.30
CA THR A 253 -12.20 20.07 -28.24
C THR A 253 -11.28 21.05 -27.53
N THR A 254 -11.33 21.04 -26.19
CA THR A 254 -10.57 21.90 -25.28
C THR A 254 -9.65 21.11 -24.36
N ASP A 255 -9.62 19.79 -24.54
CA ASP A 255 -8.63 18.86 -24.03
C ASP A 255 -7.22 19.31 -24.42
N ASP A 256 -6.23 19.04 -23.57
CA ASP A 256 -4.85 19.39 -23.86
C ASP A 256 -4.23 18.44 -24.90
N GLY A 257 -3.57 19.03 -25.92
CA GLY A 257 -2.92 18.27 -27.00
C GLY A 257 -1.46 17.96 -26.70
N GLU A 258 -1.13 17.59 -25.46
CA GLU A 258 0.26 17.55 -24.98
C GLU A 258 1.14 16.49 -25.65
N ASP A 259 0.54 15.46 -26.26
CA ASP A 259 1.24 14.46 -27.06
C ASP A 259 1.56 14.92 -28.51
N GLY A 260 1.25 16.17 -28.84
CA GLY A 260 1.41 16.76 -30.17
C GLY A 260 0.26 16.43 -31.13
N LEU A 261 -0.81 15.80 -30.64
CA LEU A 261 -2.09 15.75 -31.34
C LEU A 261 -2.82 17.09 -31.23
N ILE A 262 -3.78 17.26 -32.12
CA ILE A 262 -4.63 18.44 -32.14
C ILE A 262 -5.99 18.00 -31.59
N PRO A 263 -6.41 18.54 -30.43
CA PRO A 263 -7.78 18.46 -29.91
C PRO A 263 -8.82 18.57 -31.02
N ASN A 264 -9.73 17.61 -31.08
CA ASN A 264 -10.78 17.56 -32.09
C ASN A 264 -11.96 16.74 -31.58
N ASP A 265 -13.10 16.90 -32.22
CA ASP A 265 -14.37 16.26 -31.84
C ASP A 265 -14.42 14.75 -32.13
N ASP A 266 -13.31 14.14 -32.56
CA ASP A 266 -13.10 12.71 -32.74
C ASP A 266 -12.01 12.15 -31.78
N SER A 267 -11.53 12.93 -30.80
CA SER A 267 -10.48 12.50 -29.86
C SER A 267 -10.86 12.87 -28.43
N ASN A 268 -10.90 11.89 -27.53
CA ASN A 268 -11.05 12.14 -26.10
C ASN A 268 -9.68 12.03 -25.43
N LEU A 269 -9.06 13.16 -25.12
CA LEU A 269 -7.74 13.22 -24.48
C LEU A 269 -7.84 13.69 -23.02
N THR A 270 -8.88 13.24 -22.31
CA THR A 270 -9.14 13.66 -20.92
C THR A 270 -9.15 12.49 -19.94
N VAL A 271 -8.81 11.26 -20.37
CA VAL A 271 -8.75 10.10 -19.48
C VAL A 271 -7.38 9.99 -18.84
N ASP A 272 -7.25 10.44 -17.61
CA ASP A 272 -5.97 10.51 -16.91
C ASP A 272 -5.92 9.60 -15.67
N PHE A 273 -4.70 9.30 -15.22
CA PHE A 273 -4.46 8.48 -14.01
C PHE A 273 -3.38 9.08 -13.10
N GLY A 274 -3.77 9.44 -11.88
CA GLY A 274 -2.90 9.93 -10.82
C GLY A 274 -2.44 8.81 -9.90
N PHE A 275 -1.16 8.77 -9.58
CA PHE A 275 -0.58 7.75 -8.71
C PHE A 275 0.29 8.35 -7.63
N PHE A 276 0.05 7.96 -6.38
CA PHE A 276 0.87 8.35 -5.23
C PHE A 276 1.63 7.15 -4.66
N GLU A 277 2.80 7.41 -4.06
CA GLU A 277 3.60 6.38 -3.38
C GLU A 277 3.03 6.11 -1.96
N GLN A 278 3.25 4.93 -1.41
CA GLN A 278 2.89 4.68 -0.02
C GLN A 278 4.01 5.09 0.93
N LEU A 279 3.64 5.77 2.01
CA LEU A 279 4.60 6.13 3.05
C LEU A 279 4.95 4.91 3.91
N THR A 280 6.18 4.90 4.40
CA THR A 280 6.69 3.91 5.35
C THR A 280 7.13 4.58 6.63
N LEU A 281 7.00 3.86 7.74
CA LEU A 281 7.46 4.28 9.06
C LEU A 281 8.14 3.11 9.80
N GLY A 282 9.30 3.34 10.39
CA GLY A 282 10.11 2.40 11.18
C GLY A 282 10.75 3.14 12.36
N ASN A 283 11.70 2.58 13.13
CA ASN A 283 12.71 1.61 12.71
C ASN A 283 13.11 0.60 13.79
N ARG A 284 13.85 0.91 14.87
CA ARG A 284 14.54 -0.09 15.70
C ARG A 284 14.25 0.07 17.18
N VAL A 285 14.29 -1.05 17.90
CA VAL A 285 14.28 -1.10 19.36
C VAL A 285 15.60 -1.68 19.85
N TRP A 286 16.28 -1.04 20.81
CA TRP A 286 17.55 -1.53 21.37
C TRP A 286 17.62 -1.46 22.89
N PHE A 287 18.54 -2.26 23.44
CA PHE A 287 18.93 -2.16 24.83
C PHE A 287 19.93 -1.01 25.00
N ASP A 288 19.45 0.11 25.53
CA ASP A 288 20.26 1.27 25.90
C ASP A 288 20.97 0.97 27.23
N ALA A 289 22.24 0.66 27.15
CA ALA A 289 22.99 0.08 28.27
C ALA A 289 23.61 1.15 29.19
N ASP A 290 23.87 2.34 28.66
CA ASP A 290 24.41 3.48 29.41
C ASP A 290 23.42 4.63 29.60
N ASN A 291 22.19 4.46 29.10
CA ASN A 291 21.06 5.36 29.26
C ASN A 291 21.38 6.77 28.74
N ASP A 292 21.96 6.84 27.55
CA ASP A 292 22.30 8.10 26.90
C ASP A 292 21.29 8.51 25.80
N GLY A 293 20.33 7.64 25.48
CA GLY A 293 19.26 7.90 24.52
C GLY A 293 19.75 7.87 23.07
N SER A 294 20.92 7.30 22.79
CA SER A 294 21.46 7.19 21.44
C SER A 294 22.08 5.82 21.22
N ILE A 295 21.97 5.27 20.02
CA ILE A 295 22.58 3.97 19.72
C ILE A 295 24.11 4.11 19.65
N GLY A 296 24.79 3.46 20.59
CA GLY A 296 26.24 3.54 20.75
C GLY A 296 26.95 2.20 21.00
N GLY A 297 28.23 2.12 20.63
CA GLY A 297 29.14 1.09 21.14
C GLY A 297 28.77 -0.37 20.83
N ILE A 298 28.31 -1.13 21.84
CA ILE A 298 28.01 -2.59 21.77
C ILE A 298 26.53 -2.85 22.09
N GLU A 299 25.66 -1.87 21.86
CA GLU A 299 24.24 -2.00 22.13
C GLU A 299 23.54 -2.89 21.11
N SER A 300 22.69 -3.77 21.63
CA SER A 300 22.03 -4.82 20.85
C SER A 300 20.55 -4.52 20.69
N GLY A 301 20.00 -4.88 19.54
CA GLY A 301 18.57 -4.76 19.29
C GLY A 301 17.71 -5.71 20.11
N VAL A 302 16.44 -5.36 20.28
CA VAL A 302 15.45 -6.16 20.99
C VAL A 302 14.59 -6.94 20.00
N GLY A 303 14.84 -8.25 19.92
CA GLY A 303 14.01 -9.15 19.12
C GLY A 303 14.61 -10.55 18.98
N PRO A 304 14.05 -11.40 18.10
CA PRO A 304 12.86 -11.14 17.27
C PRO A 304 11.54 -11.26 18.04
N GLY A 305 10.50 -10.62 17.50
CA GLY A 305 9.11 -10.84 17.93
C GLY A 305 8.58 -9.87 18.97
N LEU A 306 9.24 -8.72 19.19
CA LEU A 306 8.67 -7.65 20.00
C LEU A 306 7.47 -7.06 19.27
N VAL A 307 6.30 -7.00 19.90
CA VAL A 307 5.07 -6.52 19.23
C VAL A 307 5.03 -4.99 19.22
N MET A 308 4.86 -4.42 18.03
CA MET A 308 4.71 -2.98 17.79
C MET A 308 3.29 -2.67 17.31
N GLU A 309 2.79 -1.48 17.60
CA GLU A 309 1.45 -1.02 17.21
C GLU A 309 1.51 0.38 16.59
N LEU A 310 0.76 0.58 15.50
CA LEU A 310 0.58 1.89 14.88
C LEU A 310 -0.72 2.53 15.38
N LEU A 311 -0.64 3.79 15.80
CA LEU A 311 -1.74 4.54 16.40
C LEU A 311 -1.93 5.87 15.65
N ASP A 312 -3.12 6.46 15.78
CA ASP A 312 -3.37 7.83 15.36
C ASP A 312 -2.70 8.85 16.31
N GLN A 313 -2.70 10.13 15.94
CA GLN A 313 -2.21 11.24 16.78
C GLN A 313 -2.76 11.26 18.23
N ASN A 314 -3.95 10.69 18.46
CA ASN A 314 -4.63 10.63 19.75
C ASN A 314 -4.33 9.35 20.55
N GLY A 315 -3.52 8.44 20.00
CA GLY A 315 -3.13 7.17 20.61
C GLY A 315 -4.17 6.05 20.45
N ALA A 316 -5.15 6.19 19.55
CA ALA A 316 -6.08 5.11 19.22
C ALA A 316 -5.46 4.19 18.15
N PRO A 317 -5.60 2.86 18.25
CA PRO A 317 -5.09 1.96 17.22
C PRO A 317 -5.76 2.17 15.87
N ILE A 318 -4.96 2.27 14.82
CA ILE A 318 -5.45 2.42 13.45
C ILE A 318 -5.91 1.06 12.92
N PRO A 319 -7.16 0.93 12.44
CA PRO A 319 -7.62 -0.30 11.81
C PRO A 319 -7.02 -0.44 10.41
N ASP A 320 -6.46 -1.60 10.13
CA ASP A 320 -6.05 -2.03 8.81
C ASP A 320 -7.27 -2.04 7.85
N PRO A 321 -7.17 -1.41 6.67
CA PRO A 321 -8.32 -1.22 5.77
C PRO A 321 -8.85 -2.55 5.19
N ILE A 322 -8.05 -3.61 5.19
CA ILE A 322 -8.42 -4.93 4.66
C ILE A 322 -9.05 -5.80 5.74
N THR A 323 -8.45 -5.83 6.93
CA THR A 323 -8.81 -6.76 8.01
C THR A 323 -9.70 -6.13 9.08
N SER A 324 -9.76 -4.80 9.13
CA SER A 324 -10.39 -4.01 10.20
C SER A 324 -9.84 -4.30 11.61
N LEU A 325 -8.66 -4.91 11.71
CA LEU A 325 -7.93 -5.14 12.96
C LEU A 325 -6.87 -4.04 13.13
N PRO A 326 -6.41 -3.74 14.36
CA PRO A 326 -5.29 -2.83 14.55
C PRO A 326 -4.06 -3.21 13.73
N ILE A 327 -3.40 -2.22 13.13
CA ILE A 327 -2.11 -2.40 12.45
C ILE A 327 -1.04 -2.71 13.50
N THR A 328 -0.38 -3.86 13.36
CA THR A 328 0.68 -4.32 14.27
C THR A 328 1.89 -4.81 13.50
N GLY A 329 3.09 -4.53 14.01
CA GLY A 329 4.37 -5.02 13.49
C GLY A 329 5.09 -5.90 14.51
N THR A 330 6.18 -6.54 14.10
CA THR A 330 7.10 -7.20 15.03
C THR A 330 8.55 -6.90 14.69
N THR A 331 9.40 -6.75 15.70
CA THR A 331 10.84 -6.57 15.47
C THR A 331 11.50 -7.83 14.93
N ASP A 332 12.52 -7.66 14.10
CA ASP A 332 13.43 -8.70 13.64
C ASP A 332 14.48 -9.06 14.70
N ALA A 333 15.44 -9.94 14.36
CA ALA A 333 16.49 -10.36 15.30
C ALA A 333 17.48 -9.25 15.69
N ASN A 334 17.51 -8.13 14.97
CA ASN A 334 18.35 -6.97 15.23
C ASN A 334 17.55 -5.79 15.79
N GLY A 335 16.26 -5.98 16.07
CA GLY A 335 15.37 -4.98 16.66
C GLY A 335 14.59 -4.14 15.66
N PHE A 336 14.74 -4.34 14.35
CA PHE A 336 14.07 -3.52 13.33
C PHE A 336 12.61 -3.93 13.13
N TYR A 337 11.71 -2.96 13.07
CA TYR A 337 10.30 -3.04 12.73
C TYR A 337 9.99 -2.05 11.60
N GLN A 338 8.86 -2.26 10.92
CA GLN A 338 8.41 -1.41 9.83
C GLN A 338 6.89 -1.49 9.70
N PHE A 339 6.27 -0.34 9.46
CA PHE A 339 4.91 -0.16 8.99
C PHE A 339 5.00 0.41 7.57
N SER A 340 4.31 -0.23 6.64
CA SER A 340 4.23 0.21 5.24
C SER A 340 2.77 0.44 4.89
N TYR A 341 2.50 0.92 3.67
CA TYR A 341 1.13 1.19 3.21
C TYR A 341 0.46 2.30 4.04
N LEU A 342 1.22 3.34 4.38
CA LEU A 342 0.72 4.50 5.13
C LEU A 342 0.39 5.67 4.20
N PHE A 343 -0.61 6.45 4.60
CA PHE A 343 -0.99 7.70 3.96
C PHE A 343 -0.32 8.88 4.68
N PRO A 344 -0.28 10.08 4.09
CA PRO A 344 0.08 11.28 4.82
C PRO A 344 -0.81 11.47 6.06
N GLY A 345 -0.22 11.94 7.14
CA GLY A 345 -0.96 12.18 8.37
C GLY A 345 -0.09 12.14 9.62
N GLU A 346 -0.74 12.31 10.77
CA GLU A 346 -0.09 12.23 12.07
C GLU A 346 -0.29 10.86 12.73
N TYR A 347 0.82 10.20 13.00
CA TYR A 347 0.88 8.86 13.56
C TYR A 347 1.58 8.85 14.92
N ARG A 348 1.42 7.76 15.66
CA ARG A 348 2.31 7.40 16.78
C ARG A 348 2.69 5.93 16.67
N VAL A 349 3.89 5.57 17.11
CA VAL A 349 4.28 4.18 17.30
C VAL A 349 4.27 3.82 18.77
N ARG A 350 3.87 2.58 19.07
CA ARG A 350 3.91 2.03 20.42
C ARG A 350 4.59 0.67 20.47
N ILE A 351 5.53 0.51 21.41
CA ILE A 351 5.91 -0.81 21.92
C ILE A 351 4.75 -1.33 22.76
N ALA A 352 4.11 -2.41 22.32
CA ALA A 352 2.88 -2.90 22.95
C ALA A 352 3.09 -3.27 24.44
N ALA A 353 2.12 -2.91 25.29
CA ALA A 353 2.16 -3.14 26.74
C ALA A 353 2.40 -4.61 27.13
N LEU A 354 1.96 -5.55 26.29
CA LEU A 354 2.15 -6.99 26.50
C LEU A 354 3.63 -7.38 26.60
N ASN A 355 4.53 -6.62 25.97
CA ASN A 355 5.97 -6.92 25.99
C ASN A 355 6.57 -6.70 27.38
N PHE A 356 5.96 -5.85 28.21
CA PHE A 356 6.44 -5.50 29.56
C PHE A 356 5.79 -6.34 30.66
N GLN A 357 4.74 -7.10 30.33
CA GLN A 357 4.05 -7.98 31.28
C GLN A 357 4.91 -9.22 31.60
N SER A 358 4.52 -9.96 32.64
CA SER A 358 5.31 -11.11 33.09
C SER A 358 5.49 -12.16 32.00
N GLY A 359 6.74 -12.52 31.71
CA GLY A 359 7.13 -13.42 30.61
C GLY A 359 7.28 -12.74 29.24
N GLY A 360 7.07 -11.42 29.13
CA GLY A 360 7.34 -10.63 27.93
C GLY A 360 8.84 -10.35 27.75
N LEU A 361 9.23 -9.95 26.53
CA LEU A 361 10.63 -9.68 26.18
C LEU A 361 11.25 -8.50 26.95
N LEU A 362 10.41 -7.58 27.42
CA LEU A 362 10.77 -6.35 28.13
C LEU A 362 10.25 -6.33 29.57
N GLU A 363 10.03 -7.49 30.19
CA GLU A 363 9.69 -7.57 31.62
C GLU A 363 10.78 -6.87 32.46
N GLY A 364 10.40 -5.79 33.14
CA GLY A 364 11.31 -4.97 33.95
C GLY A 364 12.10 -3.90 33.19
N PHE A 365 11.77 -3.63 31.93
CA PHE A 365 12.37 -2.53 31.16
C PHE A 365 11.46 -1.30 31.14
N VAL A 366 12.07 -0.13 30.97
CA VAL A 366 11.43 1.19 30.78
C VAL A 366 12.09 1.92 29.59
N SER A 367 11.52 3.04 29.15
CA SER A 367 12.16 3.88 28.12
C SER A 367 13.46 4.45 28.65
N SER A 368 14.45 4.64 27.80
CA SER A 368 15.66 5.35 28.17
C SER A 368 15.46 6.86 28.18
N THR A 369 16.51 7.58 28.54
CA THR A 369 16.46 9.05 28.55
C THR A 369 16.91 9.58 27.20
N GLY A 370 16.01 10.21 26.46
CA GLY A 370 16.30 10.79 25.15
C GLY A 370 15.58 12.12 24.89
N VAL A 371 15.79 12.66 23.70
CA VAL A 371 14.93 13.71 23.13
C VAL A 371 13.75 12.99 22.51
N VAL A 372 12.54 13.29 22.98
CA VAL A 372 11.32 12.66 22.47
C VAL A 372 10.74 13.58 21.41
N ASP A 373 11.25 13.51 20.18
CA ASP A 373 10.76 14.30 19.05
C ASP A 373 10.94 13.54 17.73
N PRO A 374 9.99 12.66 17.37
CA PRO A 374 10.12 11.85 16.17
C PRO A 374 10.02 12.64 14.85
N ASP A 375 9.69 13.94 14.91
CA ASP A 375 9.69 14.86 13.75
C ASP A 375 11.04 15.60 13.59
N ASP A 376 12.05 15.30 14.41
CA ASP A 376 13.38 15.90 14.26
C ASP A 376 14.28 15.18 13.24
N ASP A 377 13.77 14.10 12.65
CA ASP A 377 14.39 13.22 11.66
C ASP A 377 15.78 12.74 12.06
N THR A 378 16.05 12.61 13.36
CA THR A 378 17.32 12.10 13.86
C THR A 378 17.24 10.58 13.95
N ASP A 379 17.99 9.85 13.12
CA ASP A 379 18.13 8.40 13.32
C ASP A 379 18.98 8.08 14.56
N SER A 380 18.77 6.88 15.12
CA SER A 380 19.55 6.31 16.21
C SER A 380 19.40 7.03 17.56
N ASP A 381 18.28 7.68 17.83
CA ASP A 381 17.96 8.30 19.12
C ASP A 381 16.61 7.84 19.72
N ASP A 382 16.48 7.91 21.05
CA ASP A 382 15.28 7.38 21.73
C ASP A 382 14.08 8.32 21.60
N ASN A 383 13.11 7.90 20.79
CA ASN A 383 11.82 8.58 20.60
C ASN A 383 10.73 8.08 21.56
N GLY A 384 11.09 7.25 22.55
CA GLY A 384 10.17 6.71 23.55
C GLY A 384 9.81 7.70 24.66
N ASN A 385 8.53 7.91 24.89
CA ASN A 385 8.03 8.67 26.03
C ASN A 385 7.94 7.79 27.29
N ASP A 386 8.57 8.22 28.38
CA ASP A 386 8.53 7.52 29.65
C ASP A 386 7.11 7.51 30.24
N THR A 387 6.50 6.33 30.29
CA THR A 387 5.16 6.13 30.84
C THR A 387 5.26 5.67 32.29
N ALA A 388 4.34 6.15 33.14
CA ALA A 388 4.36 5.80 34.56
C ALA A 388 4.25 4.28 34.84
N ASP A 389 3.72 3.50 33.89
CA ASP A 389 3.68 2.03 33.95
C ASP A 389 3.56 1.41 32.54
N PRO A 390 4.68 0.99 31.91
CA PRO A 390 4.66 0.40 30.57
C PRO A 390 3.94 -0.95 30.52
N THR A 391 3.69 -1.61 31.66
CA THR A 391 2.90 -2.86 31.69
C THR A 391 1.42 -2.65 31.38
N LEU A 392 0.93 -1.42 31.55
CA LEU A 392 -0.45 -1.02 31.27
C LEU A 392 -0.58 -0.35 29.91
N THR A 393 0.34 0.54 29.55
CA THR A 393 0.21 1.43 28.39
C THR A 393 1.27 1.25 27.31
N GLY A 394 2.30 0.45 27.55
CA GLY A 394 3.47 0.39 26.67
C GLY A 394 4.32 1.65 26.71
N ILE A 395 5.21 1.80 25.73
CA ILE A 395 6.01 3.00 25.46
C ILE A 395 5.57 3.54 24.10
N PHE A 396 5.30 4.84 24.01
CA PHE A 396 4.81 5.49 22.80
C PHE A 396 5.73 6.61 22.36
N SER A 397 5.79 6.87 21.06
CA SER A 397 6.34 8.10 20.52
C SER A 397 5.38 9.28 20.75
N ASP A 398 5.91 10.49 20.65
CA ASP A 398 5.08 11.66 20.32
C ASP A 398 4.55 11.56 18.87
N PRO A 399 3.60 12.41 18.45
CA PRO A 399 3.09 12.37 17.08
C PRO A 399 4.22 12.59 16.08
N VAL A 400 4.23 11.82 15.01
CA VAL A 400 5.10 11.99 13.85
C VAL A 400 4.24 12.30 12.63
N THR A 401 4.67 13.29 11.86
CA THR A 401 4.00 13.75 10.64
C THR A 401 4.62 13.04 9.45
N LEU A 402 3.85 12.17 8.81
CA LEU A 402 4.21 11.62 7.50
C LEU A 402 3.60 12.50 6.41
N ALA A 403 4.43 12.87 5.44
CA ALA A 403 4.01 13.58 4.23
C ALA A 403 4.96 13.20 3.07
N TYR A 404 4.48 13.38 1.85
CA TYR A 404 5.26 13.10 0.65
C TYR A 404 6.47 14.01 0.52
N ASP A 405 7.61 13.42 0.15
CA ASP A 405 8.90 14.06 -0.06
C ASP A 405 9.32 15.00 1.10
N ALA A 406 8.78 14.75 2.29
CA ALA A 406 8.92 15.64 3.44
C ALA A 406 10.19 15.34 4.25
N GLU A 407 10.70 14.12 4.12
CA GLU A 407 11.86 13.69 4.89
C GLU A 407 13.16 14.21 4.31
N THR A 408 14.08 14.53 5.21
CA THR A 408 15.39 14.99 4.76
C THR A 408 16.26 13.79 4.38
N LEU A 409 16.81 13.76 3.16
CA LEU A 409 17.83 12.78 2.74
C LEU A 409 19.15 12.81 3.57
N SER A 410 19.17 13.53 4.70
CA SER A 410 20.29 13.72 5.62
C SER A 410 20.03 13.21 7.04
N ASP A 411 18.86 12.62 7.28
CA ASP A 411 18.42 11.91 8.49
C ASP A 411 19.35 10.75 8.93
N GLN A 412 20.17 10.23 8.01
CA GLN A 412 21.15 9.15 8.23
C GLN A 412 20.57 7.75 8.41
N ASP A 413 19.29 7.55 8.12
CA ASP A 413 18.65 6.23 8.15
C ASP A 413 19.20 5.27 7.06
N GLY A 414 19.82 5.85 6.02
CA GLY A 414 20.60 5.18 5.00
C GLY A 414 19.83 4.58 3.85
N ASP A 415 18.53 4.85 3.69
CA ASP A 415 17.76 4.34 2.56
C ASP A 415 17.68 5.32 1.37
N GLY A 416 17.81 6.63 1.67
CA GLY A 416 17.84 7.69 0.66
C GLY A 416 16.52 7.87 -0.07
N ASN A 417 15.40 7.55 0.58
CA ASN A 417 14.04 7.75 0.10
C ASN A 417 13.31 8.72 1.05
N ASP A 418 12.73 9.77 0.49
CA ASP A 418 12.04 10.84 1.21
C ASP A 418 10.58 10.52 1.57
N ASN A 419 10.13 9.31 1.24
CA ASN A 419 8.81 8.75 1.57
C ASN A 419 8.86 7.64 2.64
N THR A 420 9.98 7.49 3.34
CA THR A 420 10.24 6.40 4.28
C THR A 420 10.86 6.87 5.59
N ASN A 421 10.04 7.15 6.61
CA ASN A 421 10.53 7.53 7.93
C ASN A 421 11.13 6.35 8.67
N LEU A 422 12.44 6.13 8.56
CA LEU A 422 13.12 5.09 9.33
C LEU A 422 13.92 5.67 10.50
N THR A 423 13.40 6.71 11.17
CA THR A 423 14.04 7.37 12.33
C THR A 423 13.34 7.11 13.66
N ILE A 424 12.17 6.45 13.69
CA ILE A 424 11.41 6.29 14.95
C ILE A 424 11.96 5.14 15.78
N ASP A 425 12.97 5.48 16.54
CA ASP A 425 13.80 4.58 17.32
C ASP A 425 13.30 4.49 18.80
N PHE A 426 13.45 3.33 19.45
CA PHE A 426 13.15 3.16 20.87
C PHE A 426 14.30 2.55 21.68
N GLY A 427 14.85 3.35 22.59
CA GLY A 427 15.83 2.94 23.58
C GLY A 427 15.12 2.40 24.82
N VAL A 428 15.49 1.18 25.25
CA VAL A 428 15.00 0.62 26.51
C VAL A 428 16.13 0.18 27.41
N LEU A 429 16.03 0.53 28.68
CA LEU A 429 16.93 0.04 29.72
C LEU A 429 16.18 -0.79 30.75
N LEU A 430 16.91 -1.67 31.41
CA LEU A 430 16.39 -2.37 32.57
C LEU A 430 16.15 -1.32 33.67
N ASP A 431 14.90 -1.20 34.11
CA ASP A 431 14.51 -0.34 35.23
C ASP A 431 15.34 -0.75 36.45
N PRO A 432 16.33 0.06 36.86
CA PRO A 432 17.19 -0.34 37.94
C PRO A 432 16.33 -0.41 39.19
N THR A 433 16.27 -1.58 39.83
CA THR A 433 15.73 -1.63 41.18
C THR A 433 16.55 -0.66 42.00
N ALA A 434 15.91 0.30 42.68
CA ALA A 434 16.59 1.32 43.49
C ALA A 434 17.58 0.69 44.49
N VAL A 435 17.42 -0.62 44.75
CA VAL A 435 18.25 -1.43 45.62
C VAL A 435 18.68 -2.72 44.94
N THR A 436 19.98 -3.02 44.93
CA THR A 436 20.46 -4.40 44.72
C THR A 436 20.55 -5.12 46.06
N LEU A 437 19.71 -6.13 46.29
CA LEU A 437 19.62 -6.83 47.57
C LEU A 437 20.62 -8.00 47.65
N ILE A 438 21.48 -8.01 48.67
CA ILE A 438 22.40 -9.13 48.99
C ILE A 438 21.69 -10.20 49.79
N GLN A 439 20.92 -9.79 50.82
CA GLN A 439 20.14 -10.72 51.64
C GLN A 439 18.94 -10.03 52.28
N PHE A 440 17.92 -10.82 52.55
CA PHE A 440 16.78 -10.44 53.39
C PHE A 440 16.32 -11.64 54.20
N THR A 441 16.36 -11.50 55.54
CA THR A 441 16.12 -12.61 56.46
C THR A 441 15.27 -12.17 57.65
N ALA A 442 14.47 -13.09 58.16
CA ALA A 442 13.72 -12.96 59.40
C ALA A 442 14.11 -14.09 60.35
N THR A 443 14.60 -13.74 61.55
CA THR A 443 15.13 -14.71 62.53
C THR A 443 14.42 -14.55 63.87
N GLY A 444 13.89 -15.64 64.43
CA GLY A 444 13.27 -15.63 65.76
C GLY A 444 14.32 -15.48 66.87
N LEU A 445 14.10 -14.55 67.81
CA LEU A 445 14.99 -14.31 68.95
C LEU A 445 14.52 -15.00 70.24
N GLY A 446 13.35 -15.64 70.20
CA GLY A 446 12.68 -16.26 71.34
C GLY A 446 11.39 -15.54 71.72
N GLY A 447 10.41 -16.29 72.24
CA GLY A 447 9.09 -15.73 72.53
C GLY A 447 8.39 -15.29 71.24
N ARG A 448 8.05 -13.99 71.15
CA ARG A 448 7.43 -13.36 69.96
C ARG A 448 8.36 -12.36 69.27
N ASP A 449 9.63 -12.32 69.64
CA ASP A 449 10.57 -11.36 69.09
C ASP A 449 11.24 -11.91 67.82
N VAL A 450 11.30 -11.08 66.79
CA VAL A 450 11.87 -11.35 65.47
C VAL A 450 12.91 -10.28 65.17
N ARG A 451 14.06 -10.68 64.61
CA ARG A 451 15.00 -9.77 63.97
C ARG A 451 14.86 -9.90 62.47
N VAL A 452 14.58 -8.79 61.81
CA VAL A 452 14.60 -8.67 60.36
C VAL A 452 15.91 -8.00 59.97
N VAL A 453 16.63 -8.58 59.02
CA VAL A 453 17.90 -8.05 58.50
C VAL A 453 17.83 -8.02 56.99
N TRP A 454 18.16 -6.88 56.40
CA TRP A 454 18.42 -6.78 54.97
C TRP A 454 19.78 -6.15 54.73
N GLU A 455 20.45 -6.59 53.68
CA GLU A 455 21.73 -6.05 53.23
C GLU A 455 21.65 -5.74 51.75
N THR A 456 22.15 -4.57 51.39
CA THR A 456 22.11 -4.03 50.04
C THR A 456 23.53 -3.87 49.52
N ALA A 457 23.74 -4.14 48.24
CA ALA A 457 25.00 -3.87 47.54
C ALA A 457 25.07 -2.43 47.03
N VAL A 458 23.92 -1.88 46.62
CA VAL A 458 23.74 -0.54 46.05
C VAL A 458 22.35 -0.03 46.44
N GLU A 459 22.23 1.27 46.68
CA GLU A 459 20.96 1.99 46.92
C GLU A 459 20.91 3.26 46.07
N GLN A 460 20.80 3.11 44.75
CA GLN A 460 20.70 4.26 43.85
C GLN A 460 19.27 4.76 43.78
N ASP A 461 19.09 6.06 43.96
CA ASP A 461 17.78 6.74 43.92
C ASP A 461 16.70 6.13 44.82
N ASN A 462 17.12 5.38 45.84
CA ASN A 462 16.24 4.86 46.87
C ASN A 462 15.89 5.98 47.86
N TYR A 463 14.61 6.19 48.12
CA TYR A 463 14.11 7.11 49.14
C TYR A 463 13.97 6.40 50.49
N ALA A 464 13.38 5.20 50.50
CA ALA A 464 13.11 4.48 51.74
C ALA A 464 12.84 2.98 51.52
N PHE A 465 13.05 2.20 52.58
CA PHE A 465 12.52 0.86 52.73
C PHE A 465 11.26 0.87 53.58
N ARG A 466 10.24 0.10 53.20
CA ARG A 466 9.07 -0.21 54.01
C ARG A 466 9.06 -1.70 54.29
N LEU A 467 9.08 -2.07 55.57
CA LEU A 467 8.85 -3.45 55.99
C LEU A 467 7.35 -3.67 56.22
N VAL A 468 6.83 -4.71 55.57
CA VAL A 468 5.46 -5.19 55.76
C VAL A 468 5.50 -6.65 56.20
N ARG A 469 4.49 -7.11 56.95
CA ARG A 469 4.38 -8.51 57.40
C ARG A 469 2.96 -9.05 57.36
N SER A 470 2.80 -10.36 57.14
CA SER A 470 1.52 -11.07 57.24
C SER A 470 1.68 -12.46 57.89
N GLN A 471 0.57 -13.05 58.36
CA GLN A 471 0.51 -14.47 58.76
C GLN A 471 0.27 -15.41 57.57
N SER A 472 -0.12 -14.88 56.41
CA SER A 472 -0.18 -15.61 55.14
C SER A 472 0.97 -15.21 54.24
N ASP A 473 1.37 -16.13 53.36
CA ASP A 473 2.34 -15.88 52.30
C ASP A 473 1.69 -15.11 51.13
N ASP A 474 1.18 -13.92 51.44
CA ASP A 474 0.47 -13.03 50.51
C ASP A 474 0.69 -11.57 50.94
N ILE A 475 1.48 -10.83 50.17
CA ILE A 475 1.83 -9.43 50.48
C ILE A 475 0.61 -8.51 50.51
N SER A 476 -0.47 -8.83 49.79
CA SER A 476 -1.68 -8.01 49.75
C SER A 476 -2.41 -7.95 51.11
N THR A 477 -2.12 -8.91 51.98
CA THR A 477 -2.65 -9.01 53.35
C THR A 477 -1.71 -8.46 54.41
N ALA A 478 -0.56 -7.93 53.99
CA ALA A 478 0.50 -7.52 54.90
C ALA A 478 0.25 -6.13 55.52
N ASP A 479 0.52 -6.03 56.81
CA ASP A 479 0.50 -4.76 57.54
C ASP A 479 1.88 -4.10 57.50
N TRP A 480 1.91 -2.78 57.33
CA TRP A 480 3.13 -1.97 57.46
C TRP A 480 3.60 -1.92 58.91
N VAL A 481 4.87 -2.29 59.15
CA VAL A 481 5.46 -2.34 60.49
C VAL A 481 6.62 -1.39 60.72
N TYR A 482 7.38 -1.03 59.68
CA TYR A 482 8.55 -0.17 59.84
C TYR A 482 8.92 0.54 58.53
N THR A 483 9.54 1.71 58.65
CA THR A 483 10.18 2.40 57.55
C THR A 483 11.58 2.81 57.92
N GLU A 484 12.51 2.58 57.00
CA GLU A 484 13.89 3.02 57.07
C GLU A 484 14.14 3.97 55.90
N TYR A 485 14.74 5.12 56.14
CA TYR A 485 15.09 6.02 55.04
C TYR A 485 16.46 5.65 54.48
N ALA A 486 16.56 5.58 53.16
CA ALA A 486 17.81 5.24 52.51
C ALA A 486 18.82 6.39 52.70
N THR A 487 20.03 6.04 53.13
CA THR A 487 21.10 7.02 53.37
C THR A 487 22.46 6.54 52.87
N HIS A 488 22.51 5.35 52.26
CA HIS A 488 23.76 4.66 51.94
C HIS A 488 23.79 4.25 50.45
N PRO A 489 24.17 5.16 49.54
CA PRO A 489 24.14 4.89 48.09
C PRO A 489 25.00 3.69 47.66
N ASN A 490 26.03 3.34 48.44
CA ASN A 490 26.91 2.18 48.20
C ASN A 490 26.47 0.90 48.95
N GLY A 491 25.20 0.84 49.37
CA GLY A 491 24.66 -0.27 50.15
C GLY A 491 24.99 -0.23 51.65
N ALA A 492 24.19 -0.93 52.44
CA ALA A 492 24.34 -1.06 53.88
C ALA A 492 23.63 -2.32 54.41
N VAL A 493 23.95 -2.67 55.66
CA VAL A 493 23.21 -3.66 56.44
C VAL A 493 22.28 -2.94 57.39
N TYR A 494 21.00 -3.28 57.33
CA TYR A 494 19.98 -2.74 58.20
C TYR A 494 19.39 -3.82 59.09
N THR A 495 18.88 -3.40 60.23
CA THR A 495 18.30 -4.32 61.21
C THR A 495 17.10 -3.70 61.89
N TYR A 496 15.99 -4.45 61.92
CA TYR A 496 14.79 -4.07 62.64
C TYR A 496 14.41 -5.18 63.63
N GLN A 497 14.06 -4.80 64.86
CA GLN A 497 13.52 -5.73 65.85
C GLN A 497 12.02 -5.54 65.94
N ASP A 498 11.31 -6.63 65.72
CA ASP A 498 9.86 -6.69 65.73
C ASP A 498 9.39 -7.62 66.85
N THR A 499 8.23 -7.33 67.43
CA THR A 499 7.52 -8.24 68.35
C THR A 499 6.17 -8.56 67.73
N VAL A 500 6.00 -9.79 67.25
CA VAL A 500 4.78 -10.17 66.54
C VAL A 500 3.58 -10.34 67.50
N PRO A 501 2.34 -10.05 67.04
CA PRO A 501 1.15 -10.11 67.90
C PRO A 501 0.89 -11.49 68.49
N ASN A 502 1.06 -12.55 67.69
CA ASN A 502 0.67 -13.91 68.02
C ASN A 502 1.76 -14.92 67.62
N ASN A 503 1.73 -16.09 68.25
CA ASN A 503 2.56 -17.23 67.83
C ASN A 503 2.15 -17.70 66.43
N GLY A 504 3.07 -18.35 65.71
CA GLY A 504 2.84 -18.85 64.36
C GLY A 504 3.95 -18.45 63.40
N THR A 505 3.74 -18.75 62.12
CA THR A 505 4.62 -18.31 61.04
C THR A 505 4.22 -16.90 60.60
N TRP A 506 5.23 -16.07 60.41
CA TRP A 506 5.10 -14.72 59.89
C TRP A 506 6.00 -14.57 58.66
N TYR A 507 5.46 -13.93 57.63
CA TYR A 507 6.12 -13.62 56.37
C TYR A 507 6.38 -12.12 56.34
N TYR A 508 7.59 -11.72 55.97
CA TYR A 508 8.01 -10.34 55.83
C TYR A 508 8.36 -10.05 54.38
N TRP A 509 8.04 -8.85 53.90
CA TRP A 509 8.52 -8.30 52.63
C TRP A 509 9.22 -6.97 52.90
N LEU A 510 10.27 -6.72 52.12
CA LEU A 510 10.97 -5.45 52.07
C LEU A 510 10.53 -4.73 50.80
N ILE A 511 9.88 -3.58 50.94
CA ILE A 511 9.46 -2.76 49.81
C ILE A 511 10.45 -1.59 49.72
N ASP A 512 11.31 -1.53 48.71
CA ASP A 512 12.02 -0.28 48.42
C ASP A 512 11.08 0.71 47.74
N VAL A 513 11.35 1.99 47.97
CA VAL A 513 10.60 3.12 47.45
C VAL A 513 11.64 4.06 46.88
N ASP A 514 11.63 4.29 45.58
CA ASP A 514 12.57 5.22 44.96
C ASP A 514 12.19 6.69 45.25
N THR A 515 13.05 7.61 44.81
CA THR A 515 12.85 9.06 44.96
C THR A 515 11.68 9.61 44.14
N HIS A 516 11.13 8.83 43.20
CA HIS A 516 9.96 9.13 42.38
C HIS A 516 8.67 8.49 42.94
N GLY A 517 8.77 7.68 43.99
CA GLY A 517 7.66 7.00 44.67
C GLY A 517 7.30 5.63 44.11
N LYS A 518 8.02 5.12 43.10
CA LYS A 518 7.89 3.73 42.60
C LYS A 518 8.40 2.77 43.65
N THR A 519 7.81 1.56 43.70
CA THR A 519 8.13 0.61 44.75
C THR A 519 8.40 -0.78 44.22
N THR A 520 9.48 -1.42 44.69
CA THR A 520 9.80 -2.82 44.37
C THR A 520 9.75 -3.67 45.64
N ALA A 521 9.14 -4.85 45.57
CA ALA A 521 8.99 -5.75 46.73
C ALA A 521 9.97 -6.93 46.66
N HIS A 522 10.63 -7.21 47.79
CA HIS A 522 11.55 -8.33 47.97
C HIS A 522 11.06 -9.28 49.07
N GLY A 523 11.18 -10.58 48.83
CA GLY A 523 10.79 -11.62 49.79
C GLY A 523 9.80 -12.65 49.22
N PRO A 524 9.07 -13.38 50.08
CA PRO A 524 9.02 -13.23 51.53
C PRO A 524 10.26 -13.79 52.25
N ALA A 525 10.57 -13.23 53.42
CA ALA A 525 11.35 -13.89 54.46
C ALA A 525 10.41 -14.45 55.54
N ALA A 526 10.46 -15.76 55.80
CA ALA A 526 9.55 -16.44 56.73
C ALA A 526 10.22 -16.80 58.07
N VAL A 527 9.48 -16.66 59.17
CA VAL A 527 9.92 -17.04 60.52
C VAL A 527 8.78 -17.61 61.36
N THR A 528 9.02 -18.71 62.07
CA THR A 528 8.06 -19.28 63.03
C THR A 528 8.45 -18.93 64.46
N VAL A 529 7.56 -18.26 65.18
CA VAL A 529 7.74 -17.93 66.61
C VAL A 529 6.83 -18.77 67.50
N SER A 530 7.33 -19.12 68.69
CA SER A 530 6.57 -19.85 69.72
C SER A 530 6.80 -19.24 71.09
N GLY A 531 5.71 -18.89 71.77
CA GLY A 531 5.76 -18.33 73.12
C GLY A 531 6.32 -19.32 74.13
N GLN A 532 7.15 -18.83 75.06
CA GLN A 532 7.46 -19.58 76.29
C GLN A 532 6.34 -19.38 77.30
N TYR A 533 5.67 -20.45 77.71
CA TYR A 533 4.73 -20.41 78.82
C TYR A 533 5.50 -20.59 80.15
N THR A 534 5.46 -19.60 81.03
CA THR A 534 5.89 -19.78 82.43
C THR A 534 4.68 -20.21 83.27
N LEU A 535 4.64 -21.48 83.69
CA LEU A 535 3.62 -22.00 84.59
C LEU A 535 3.99 -21.68 86.04
N PHE A 536 3.26 -20.77 86.70
CA PHE A 536 3.37 -20.59 88.14
C PHE A 536 2.47 -21.61 88.86
N LEU A 537 3.06 -22.68 89.40
CA LEU A 537 2.36 -23.59 90.32
C LEU A 537 2.32 -22.96 91.73
N PRO A 538 1.16 -22.70 92.33
CA PRO A 538 1.10 -22.24 93.71
C PRO A 538 1.56 -23.37 94.64
N MET A 539 2.66 -23.14 95.36
CA MET A 539 3.15 -24.03 96.40
C MET A 539 2.40 -23.72 97.70
N ALA A 540 1.43 -24.56 98.06
CA ALA A 540 0.80 -24.52 99.37
C ALA A 540 1.72 -25.21 100.39
N VAL A 541 2.35 -24.43 101.27
CA VAL A 541 3.06 -24.96 102.44
C VAL A 541 2.09 -24.94 103.62
N SER A 542 1.71 -26.12 104.12
CA SER A 542 0.94 -26.25 105.36
C SER A 542 1.85 -25.92 106.57
N PRO A 543 1.36 -25.17 107.57
CA PRO A 543 2.14 -24.76 108.74
C PRO A 543 2.55 -25.92 109.66
#